data_AF-G0JMS7-F1
#
_entry.id   AF-G0JMS7-F1
#
_cell.length_a   1.000
_cell.length_b   1.000
_cell.length_c   1.000
_cell.angle_alpha   90.00
_cell.angle_beta   90.00
_cell.angle_gamma   90.00
#
_symmetry.space_group_name_H-M   'P 1'
#
loop_
_entity.id
_entity.type
_entity.pdbx_description
1 polymer ?
#
loop_
_entity_poly.entity_id
_entity_poly.type
_entity_poly.pdbx_seq_one_letter_code
_entity_poly.pdbx_strand_id
1 'polypeptide(L)'
;MLKRQVQCLLHNPVSQRNDITMDFTTALGKHLHVSVPISVFARLSQRLGSNYKADCWIVVRCSEVKALSAETVQQYINMMVGEIVCQENDRRTQITPNIEVRFA
;
A
#
# COMPACT_ATOMS: atom_id res chain seq x y z
N MET A 1 13.35 -0.07 22.87
CA MET A 1 11.88 -0.24 22.78
C MET A 1 11.32 0.92 21.97
N LEU A 2 11.09 0.74 20.66
CA LEU A 2 10.51 1.79 19.82
C LEU A 2 8.97 1.73 19.91
N LYS A 3 8.37 2.76 20.51
CA LYS A 3 6.92 2.98 20.49
C LYS A 3 6.52 3.39 19.07
N ARG A 4 5.89 2.49 18.31
CA ARG A 4 5.19 2.85 17.07
C ARG A 4 3.82 3.42 17.46
N GLN A 5 3.71 4.75 17.51
CA GLN A 5 2.42 5.42 17.56
C GLN A 5 1.77 5.28 16.19
N VAL A 6 0.83 4.34 16.07
CA VAL A 6 -0.15 4.31 14.98
C VAL A 6 -1.20 5.34 15.35
N GLN A 7 -1.00 6.60 14.97
CA GLN A 7 -1.99 7.63 15.18
C GLN A 7 -2.86 7.72 13.94
N CYS A 8 -4.02 7.06 13.98
CA CYS A 8 -5.09 7.27 13.02
C CYS A 8 -5.65 8.69 13.22
N LEU A 9 -5.04 9.69 12.58
CA LEU A 9 -5.55 11.06 12.59
C LEU A 9 -6.73 11.17 11.61
N LEU A 10 -7.91 10.85 12.10
CA LEU A 10 -9.16 11.36 11.54
C LEU A 10 -9.37 12.78 12.05
N HIS A 11 -9.02 13.80 11.25
CA HIS A 11 -9.72 15.10 11.13
C HIS A 11 -8.92 16.14 10.31
N ASN A 12 -9.34 16.41 9.07
CA ASN A 12 -9.77 17.75 8.59
C ASN A 12 -10.27 17.67 7.14
N PRO A 13 -11.34 18.40 6.76
CA PRO A 13 -12.02 18.25 5.48
C PRO A 13 -11.45 19.20 4.43
N VAL A 14 -10.30 18.87 3.83
CA VAL A 14 -9.79 19.54 2.62
C VAL A 14 -9.21 18.49 1.69
N SER A 15 -9.92 18.19 0.61
CA SER A 15 -9.63 17.15 -0.40
C SER A 15 -9.47 15.74 0.19
N GLN A 16 -10.56 14.97 0.22
CA GLN A 16 -10.53 13.52 0.46
C GLN A 16 -9.70 12.84 -0.64
N ARG A 17 -8.38 12.77 -0.47
CA ARG A 17 -7.59 11.71 -1.06
C ARG A 17 -8.09 10.43 -0.39
N ASN A 18 -8.82 9.62 -1.13
CA ASN A 18 -9.38 8.35 -0.68
C ASN A 18 -8.26 7.29 -0.55
N ASP A 19 -7.12 7.67 0.01
CA ASP A 19 -5.91 6.87 0.06
C ASP A 19 -5.45 6.71 1.51
N ILE A 20 -4.96 5.51 1.82
CA ILE A 20 -4.24 5.19 3.04
C ILE A 20 -2.77 5.43 2.76
N THR A 21 -2.18 6.38 3.46
CA THR A 21 -0.74 6.62 3.41
C THR A 21 -0.05 5.80 4.50
N MET A 22 1.06 5.18 4.13
CA MET A 22 1.88 4.39 5.03
C MET A 22 3.36 4.73 4.84
N ASP A 23 4.07 4.79 5.98
CA ASP A 23 5.48 5.16 6.02
C ASP A 23 6.33 3.99 6.51
N PHE A 24 7.36 3.67 5.73
CA PHE A 24 8.23 2.54 6.03
C PHE A 24 9.70 2.89 5.87
N THR A 25 10.51 2.30 6.73
CA THR A 25 11.96 2.30 6.55
C THR A 25 12.35 0.97 5.92
N THR A 26 12.91 1.04 4.72
CA THR A 26 13.46 -0.12 4.04
C THR A 26 14.61 -0.73 4.83
N ALA A 27 14.95 -1.99 4.57
CA ALA A 27 16.13 -2.61 5.17
C ALA A 27 17.48 -2.00 4.69
N LEU A 28 17.48 -0.93 3.89
CA LEU A 28 18.66 -0.10 3.59
C LEU A 28 18.63 1.26 4.31
N GLY A 29 17.69 1.48 5.23
CA GLY A 29 17.53 2.74 5.96
C GLY A 29 16.82 3.85 5.20
N LYS A 30 16.42 3.64 3.94
CA LYS A 30 15.67 4.62 3.16
C LYS A 30 14.22 4.68 3.61
N HIS A 31 13.67 5.89 3.68
CA HIS A 31 12.26 6.13 3.95
C HIS A 31 11.44 6.06 2.66
N LEU A 32 10.32 5.35 2.72
CA LEU A 32 9.35 5.21 1.65
C LEU A 32 7.97 5.65 2.15
N HIS A 33 7.34 6.55 1.39
CA HIS A 33 5.93 6.89 1.53
C HIS A 33 5.14 6.11 0.47
N VAL A 34 4.13 5.38 0.91
CA VAL A 34 3.25 4.59 0.03
C VAL A 34 1.82 5.06 0.24
N SER A 35 1.17 5.53 -0.83
CA SER A 35 -0.25 5.90 -0.82
C SER A 35 -1.05 4.85 -1.57
N VAL A 36 -2.01 4.24 -0.89
CA VAL A 36 -2.82 3.15 -1.43
C VAL A 36 -4.29 3.55 -1.41
N PRO A 37 -5.01 3.47 -2.53
CA PRO A 37 -6.46 3.71 -2.53
C PRO A 37 -7.18 2.83 -1.51
N ILE A 38 -8.08 3.41 -0.71
CA ILE A 38 -8.84 2.72 0.35
C ILE A 38 -9.55 1.48 -0.20
N SER A 39 -10.09 1.56 -1.41
CA SER A 39 -10.79 0.45 -2.06
C SER A 39 -9.86 -0.73 -2.35
N VAL A 40 -8.63 -0.46 -2.77
CA VAL A 40 -7.57 -1.45 -3.01
C VAL A 40 -7.15 -2.07 -1.68
N PHE A 41 -6.88 -1.22 -0.68
CA PHE A 41 -6.47 -1.67 0.64
C PHE A 41 -7.55 -2.54 1.31
N ALA A 42 -8.82 -2.13 1.24
CA ALA A 42 -9.92 -2.89 1.81
C ALA A 42 -10.04 -4.29 1.18
N ARG A 43 -9.89 -4.42 -0.15
CA ARG A 43 -9.88 -5.72 -0.82
C ARG A 43 -8.67 -6.56 -0.42
N LEU A 44 -7.50 -5.95 -0.32
CA LEU A 44 -6.28 -6.62 0.15
C LEU A 44 -6.45 -7.14 1.59
N SER A 45 -7.00 -6.31 2.47
CA SER A 45 -7.34 -6.67 3.85
C SER A 45 -8.34 -7.80 3.93
N GLN A 46 -9.38 -7.78 3.10
CA GLN A 46 -10.37 -8.85 3.01
C GLN A 46 -9.71 -10.17 2.57
N ARG A 47 -8.87 -10.13 1.54
CA ARG A 47 -8.16 -11.30 1.01
C ARG A 47 -7.16 -11.89 2.00
N LEU A 48 -6.45 -11.04 2.74
CA LEU A 48 -5.46 -11.47 3.73
C LEU A 48 -6.06 -11.71 5.12
N GLY A 49 -7.32 -11.35 5.34
CA GLY A 49 -8.07 -11.56 6.57
C GLY A 49 -7.83 -10.53 7.68
N SER A 50 -7.08 -9.44 7.44
CA SER A 50 -6.97 -8.30 8.35
C SER A 50 -6.23 -7.12 7.72
N ASN A 51 -6.49 -5.91 8.21
CA ASN A 51 -5.73 -4.70 7.84
C ASN A 51 -4.24 -4.83 8.17
N TYR A 52 -3.91 -5.40 9.34
CA TYR A 52 -2.51 -5.61 9.74
C TYR A 52 -1.73 -6.48 8.75
N LYS A 53 -2.35 -7.54 8.22
CA LYS A 53 -1.72 -8.40 7.21
C LYS A 53 -1.56 -7.69 5.87
N ALA A 54 -2.51 -6.84 5.48
CA ALA A 54 -2.39 -6.01 4.28
C ALA A 54 -1.23 -5.02 4.37
N ASP A 55 -1.11 -4.30 5.49
CA ASP A 55 0.03 -3.42 5.76
C ASP A 55 1.36 -4.19 5.67
N CYS A 56 1.46 -5.30 6.41
CA CYS A 56 2.69 -6.11 6.42
C CYS A 56 3.05 -6.64 5.03
N TRP A 57 2.05 -7.03 4.24
CA TRP A 57 2.27 -7.51 2.88
C TRP A 57 2.85 -6.42 1.98
N ILE A 58 2.32 -5.20 2.04
CA ILE A 58 2.81 -4.05 1.24
C ILE A 58 4.25 -3.71 1.62
N VAL A 59 4.56 -3.73 2.92
CA VAL A 59 5.93 -3.49 3.44
C VAL A 59 6.94 -4.49 2.90
N VAL A 60 6.59 -5.78 2.93
CA VAL A 60 7.47 -6.84 2.45
C VAL A 60 7.77 -6.63 0.97
N ARG A 61 6.75 -6.33 0.16
CA ARG A 61 6.93 -6.07 -1.28
C ARG A 61 7.78 -4.84 -1.54
N CYS A 62 7.56 -3.73 -0.84
CA CYS A 62 8.43 -2.56 -0.93
C CYS A 62 9.90 -2.89 -0.59
N SER A 63 10.11 -3.79 0.37
CA SER A 63 11.45 -4.17 0.85
C SER A 63 12.20 -5.08 -0.12
N GLU A 64 11.51 -5.90 -0.91
CA GLU A 64 12.13 -6.77 -1.94
C GLU A 64 12.75 -5.94 -3.08
N VAL A 65 12.09 -4.85 -3.47
CA VAL A 65 12.50 -3.99 -4.59
C VAL A 65 13.12 -2.66 -4.14
N LYS A 66 13.47 -2.52 -2.85
CA LYS A 66 13.99 -1.28 -2.23
C LYS A 66 15.25 -0.68 -2.87
N ALA A 67 15.99 -1.46 -3.66
CA ALA A 67 17.18 -1.01 -4.38
C ALA A 67 16.86 -0.39 -5.75
N LEU A 68 15.61 -0.53 -6.21
CA LEU A 68 15.13 -0.04 -7.51
C LEU A 68 14.56 1.38 -7.41
N SER A 69 14.25 1.99 -8.55
CA SER A 69 13.60 3.30 -8.60
C SER A 69 12.18 3.24 -8.01
N ALA A 70 11.66 4.37 -7.54
CA ALA A 70 10.32 4.44 -6.98
C ALA A 70 9.24 4.01 -7.98
N GLU A 71 9.43 4.35 -9.27
CA GLU A 71 8.55 3.93 -10.37
C GLU A 71 8.53 2.40 -10.51
N THR A 72 9.69 1.73 -10.45
CA THR A 72 9.75 0.27 -10.54
C THR A 72 9.12 -0.39 -9.30
N VAL A 73 9.32 0.19 -8.11
CA VAL A 73 8.66 -0.30 -6.88
C VAL A 73 7.14 -0.18 -7.00
N GLN A 74 6.66 0.95 -7.52
CA GLN A 74 5.24 1.20 -7.74
C GLN A 74 4.63 0.19 -8.71
N GLN A 75 5.25 -0.02 -9.87
CA GLN A 75 4.78 -0.98 -10.88
C GLN A 75 4.73 -2.41 -10.33
N TYR A 76 5.77 -2.81 -9.59
CA TYR A 76 5.84 -4.12 -8.97
C TYR A 76 4.69 -4.36 -7.98
N ILE A 77 4.44 -3.40 -7.08
CA ILE A 77 3.36 -3.53 -6.10
C ILE A 77 2.00 -3.54 -6.79
N ASN A 78 1.77 -2.66 -7.78
CA ASN A 78 0.51 -2.64 -8.53
C ASN A 78 0.25 -3.96 -9.26
N MET A 79 1.27 -4.59 -9.84
CA MET A 79 1.15 -5.91 -10.46
C MET A 79 0.75 -6.98 -9.43
N MET A 80 1.47 -7.07 -8.31
CA MET A 80 1.22 -8.07 -7.28
C MET A 80 -0.13 -7.88 -6.57
N VAL A 81 -0.55 -6.64 -6.35
CA VAL A 81 -1.88 -6.32 -5.81
C VAL A 81 -2.95 -6.68 -6.83
N GLY A 82 -2.71 -6.40 -8.12
CA GLY A 82 -3.58 -6.85 -9.21
C GLY A 82 -3.79 -8.36 -9.19
N GLU A 83 -2.75 -9.16 -9.00
CA GLU A 83 -2.87 -10.62 -8.89
C GLU A 83 -3.76 -11.06 -7.70
N ILE A 84 -3.59 -10.44 -6.53
CA ILE A 84 -4.35 -10.81 -5.33
C ILE A 84 -5.81 -10.32 -5.42
N VAL A 85 -6.03 -9.15 -5.99
CA VAL A 85 -7.32 -8.47 -6.02
C VAL A 85 -8.17 -8.85 -7.23
N CYS A 86 -7.55 -9.17 -8.38
CA CYS A 86 -8.24 -9.50 -9.63
C CYS A 86 -8.48 -11.00 -9.83
N GLN A 87 -8.17 -11.86 -8.85
CA GLN A 87 -8.54 -13.29 -8.89
C GLN A 87 -10.06 -13.56 -8.87
N GLU A 88 -10.91 -12.52 -8.83
CA GLU A 88 -12.34 -12.62 -9.11
C GLU A 88 -12.66 -12.18 -10.54
N ASN A 89 -12.97 -13.17 -11.39
CA ASN A 89 -13.61 -12.98 -12.69
C ASN A 89 -15.03 -12.42 -12.53
N ASP A 90 -15.19 -11.16 -12.15
CA ASP A 90 -16.49 -10.50 -12.30
C ASP A 90 -16.38 -9.08 -12.88
N ARG A 91 -17.01 -8.92 -14.04
CA ARG A 91 -16.87 -7.83 -15.02
C ARG A 91 -17.45 -6.48 -14.57
N ARG A 92 -17.53 -6.18 -13.27
CA ARG A 92 -18.23 -4.97 -12.80
C ARG A 92 -17.41 -4.01 -11.94
N THR A 93 -16.18 -4.33 -11.57
CA THR A 93 -15.29 -3.31 -10.98
C THR A 93 -13.83 -3.73 -11.14
N GLN A 94 -13.24 -3.44 -12.31
CA GLN A 94 -11.79 -3.40 -12.43
C GLN A 94 -11.30 -2.25 -11.53
N ILE A 95 -10.85 -2.60 -10.33
CA ILE A 95 -10.07 -1.67 -9.53
C ILE A 95 -8.67 -1.73 -10.10
N THR A 96 -8.29 -0.72 -10.88
CA THR A 96 -6.89 -0.52 -11.23
C THR A 96 -6.17 -0.13 -9.94
N PRO A 97 -5.25 -0.96 -9.41
CA PRO A 97 -4.44 -0.54 -8.29
C PRO A 97 -3.57 0.61 -8.77
N ASN A 98 -3.86 1.81 -8.25
CA ASN A 98 -3.06 3.00 -8.48
C ASN A 98 -2.36 3.37 -7.17
N ILE A 99 -1.52 2.45 -6.69
CA ILE A 99 -0.66 2.71 -5.54
C ILE A 99 0.41 3.69 -6.00
N GLU A 100 0.66 4.74 -5.23
CA GLU A 100 1.77 5.66 -5.45
C GLU A 100 2.89 5.35 -4.47
N VAL A 101 4.13 5.31 -4.96
CA VAL A 101 5.32 5.10 -4.12
C VAL A 101 6.29 6.25 -4.33
N ARG A 102 6.77 6.85 -3.24
CA ARG A 102 7.76 7.93 -3.28
C ARG A 102 8.83 7.69 -2.21
N PHE A 103 10.09 7.94 -2.54
CA PHE A 103 11.13 8.06 -1.52
C PHE A 103 10.92 9.37 -0.75
N ALA A 104 11.10 9.31 0.57
CA ALA A 104 11.17 10.53 1.39
C ALA A 104 12.54 11.19 1.29
#